data_AF-A0A3N5V071-F1
#
_entry.id   AF-A0A3N5V071-F1
#
_cell.length_a   1.000
_cell.length_b   1.000
_cell.length_c   1.000
_cell.angle_alpha   90.00
_cell.angle_beta   90.00
_cell.angle_gamma   90.00
#
_symmetry.space_group_name_H-M   'P 1'
#
loop_
_entity.id
_entity.type
_entity.pdbx_description
1 polymer ?
#
loop_
_entity_poly.entity_id
_entity_poly.type
_entity_poly.pdbx_seq_one_letter_code
_entity_poly.pdbx_strand_id
1 'polypeptide(L)'
;MTNSDIIYSGNARVYLEGKGALQPVDVSDPNCYTYFVGSVESAIKIKDFRPEPIHAAEAKIQNKLVGEFADVFNQPAEIEIIEEDENIEIAMRPGKQDSVSPILWMGVIYDGKMPVHKITWEALKPIRDDATAFAVLVSD
;
A
#
# COMPACT_ATOMS: atom_id res chain seq x y z
N MET A 1 -3.33 -25.58 -7.79
CA MET A 1 -2.05 -24.84 -7.82
C MET A 1 -2.47 -23.41 -7.95
N THR A 2 -2.31 -22.59 -6.91
CA THR A 2 -2.50 -21.15 -7.05
C THR A 2 -1.33 -20.64 -7.90
N ASN A 3 -1.62 -19.92 -8.98
CA ASN A 3 -0.59 -19.24 -9.75
C ASN A 3 -0.29 -17.96 -8.98
N SER A 4 0.92 -17.87 -8.42
CA SER A 4 1.44 -16.64 -7.84
C SER A 4 2.40 -16.02 -8.83
N ASP A 5 2.04 -14.87 -9.38
CA ASP A 5 2.86 -14.15 -10.34
C ASP A 5 3.50 -12.93 -9.67
N ILE A 6 4.83 -12.83 -9.77
CA ILE A 6 5.56 -11.62 -9.35
C ILE A 6 5.38 -10.57 -10.45
N ILE A 7 4.61 -9.54 -10.15
CA ILE A 7 4.29 -8.47 -11.09
C ILE A 7 5.40 -7.41 -11.13
N TYR A 8 5.94 -7.08 -9.96
CA TYR A 8 6.99 -6.08 -9.81
C TYR A 8 7.89 -6.43 -8.63
N SER A 9 9.19 -6.22 -8.81
CA SER A 9 10.18 -6.29 -7.73
C SER A 9 11.25 -5.22 -7.97
N GLY A 10 11.36 -4.26 -7.05
CA GLY A 10 12.28 -3.14 -7.22
C GLY A 10 12.01 -1.98 -6.27
N ASN A 11 12.82 -0.92 -6.38
CA ASN A 11 12.62 0.28 -5.57
C ASN A 11 11.56 1.19 -6.20
N ALA A 12 10.59 1.64 -5.42
CA ALA A 12 9.57 2.59 -5.84
C ALA A 12 9.37 3.69 -4.79
N ARG A 13 8.89 4.85 -5.23
CA ARG A 13 8.28 5.81 -4.32
C ARG A 13 6.93 5.30 -3.87
N VAL A 14 6.52 5.66 -2.66
CA VAL A 14 5.24 5.26 -2.10
C VAL A 14 4.39 6.50 -1.97
N TYR A 15 3.18 6.44 -2.50
CA TYR A 15 2.21 7.50 -2.31
C TYR A 15 0.89 6.89 -1.84
N LEU A 16 0.44 7.31 -0.66
CA LEU A 16 -0.84 6.92 -0.09
C LEU A 16 -1.81 8.10 -0.17
N GLU A 17 -2.92 7.92 -0.88
CA GLU A 17 -3.96 8.94 -1.03
C GLU A 17 -5.22 8.61 -0.23
N GLY A 18 -5.72 9.64 0.45
CA GLY A 18 -7.05 9.63 1.05
C GLY A 18 -7.05 9.30 2.55
N LYS A 19 -8.08 9.80 3.24
CA LYS A 19 -8.33 9.42 4.64
C LYS A 19 -8.93 8.03 4.67
N GLY A 20 -8.44 7.18 5.57
CA GLY A 20 -8.88 5.78 5.66
C GLY A 20 -8.32 4.89 4.56
N ALA A 21 -7.28 5.34 3.85
CA ALA A 21 -6.65 4.57 2.78
C ALA A 21 -6.00 3.26 3.27
N LEU A 22 -5.68 3.15 4.56
CA LEU A 22 -5.19 1.92 5.18
C LEU A 22 -6.02 1.58 6.41
N GLN A 23 -6.42 0.32 6.47
CA GLN A 23 -6.99 -0.30 7.65
C GLN A 23 -5.92 -1.23 8.26
N PRO A 24 -5.35 -0.89 9.43
CA PRO A 24 -4.38 -1.75 10.11
C PRO A 24 -5.04 -3.03 10.61
N VAL A 25 -4.29 -4.14 10.62
CA VAL A 25 -4.72 -5.45 11.12
C VAL A 25 -3.80 -5.90 12.24
N ASP A 26 -4.37 -6.63 13.20
CA ASP A 26 -3.66 -7.11 14.38
C ASP A 26 -2.41 -7.94 14.03
N VAL A 27 -1.38 -7.73 14.85
CA VAL A 27 0.04 -7.93 14.57
C VAL A 27 0.47 -9.31 15.04
N SER A 28 0.01 -10.36 14.37
CA SER A 28 0.46 -11.72 14.71
C SER A 28 1.91 -11.99 14.31
N ASP A 29 2.46 -11.22 13.37
CA ASP A 29 3.85 -11.32 12.93
C ASP A 29 4.71 -10.20 13.55
N PRO A 30 5.72 -10.51 14.37
CA PRO A 30 6.58 -9.49 14.95
C PRO A 30 7.51 -8.80 13.94
N ASN A 31 7.63 -9.30 12.71
CA ASN A 31 8.56 -8.79 11.71
C ASN A 31 7.91 -7.87 10.68
N CYS A 32 6.58 -7.84 10.61
CA CYS A 32 5.87 -6.96 9.68
C CYS A 32 4.54 -6.50 10.24
N TYR A 33 4.09 -5.36 9.73
CA TYR A 33 2.78 -4.83 10.02
C TYR A 33 1.90 -4.94 8.77
N THR A 34 0.71 -5.51 8.94
CA THR A 34 -0.21 -5.74 7.83
C THR A 34 -1.29 -4.68 7.78
N TYR A 35 -1.50 -4.15 6.58
CA TYR A 35 -2.59 -3.23 6.27
C TYR A 35 -3.44 -3.79 5.14
N PHE A 36 -4.73 -3.50 5.16
CA PHE A 36 -5.54 -3.57 3.95
C PHE A 36 -5.70 -2.18 3.36
N VAL A 37 -5.70 -2.08 2.03
CA VAL A 37 -6.02 -0.81 1.36
C VAL A 37 -7.52 -0.58 1.46
N GLY A 38 -7.91 0.50 2.14
CA GLY A 38 -9.29 0.93 2.38
C GLY A 38 -10.03 0.18 3.49
N SER A 39 -10.15 -1.14 3.40
CA SER A 39 -10.94 -1.95 4.35
C SER A 39 -10.47 -3.40 4.39
N VAL A 40 -10.87 -4.16 5.41
CA VAL A 40 -10.52 -5.60 5.55
C VAL A 40 -11.12 -6.48 4.46
N GLU A 41 -12.16 -6.00 3.79
CA GLU A 41 -12.79 -6.65 2.63
C GLU A 41 -11.97 -6.48 1.34
N SER A 42 -10.97 -5.60 1.34
CA SER A 42 -10.12 -5.36 0.17
C SER A 42 -9.25 -6.58 -0.14
N ALA A 43 -9.17 -6.92 -1.43
CA ALA A 43 -8.24 -7.93 -1.91
C ALA A 43 -6.79 -7.41 -2.03
N ILE A 44 -6.52 -6.15 -1.68
CA ILE A 44 -5.18 -5.55 -1.68
C ILE A 44 -4.65 -5.48 -0.25
N LYS A 45 -3.61 -6.26 0.04
CA LYS A 45 -2.91 -6.31 1.31
C LYS A 45 -1.50 -5.74 1.19
N ILE A 46 -1.06 -5.05 2.22
CA ILE A 46 0.30 -4.55 2.35
C ILE A 46 0.94 -5.20 3.57
N LYS A 47 2.12 -5.79 3.38
CA LYS A 47 3.01 -6.21 4.47
C LYS A 47 4.19 -5.25 4.53
N ASP A 48 4.21 -4.40 5.54
CA ASP A 48 5.27 -3.42 5.73
C ASP A 48 6.30 -3.93 6.74
N PHE A 49 7.55 -3.97 6.33
CA PHE A 49 8.70 -4.40 7.13
C PHE A 49 9.59 -3.21 7.52
N ARG A 50 9.16 -1.97 7.21
CA ARG A 50 9.92 -0.75 7.53
C ARG A 50 9.64 -0.31 8.97
N PRO A 51 10.66 -0.16 9.83
CA PRO A 51 10.44 0.11 11.27
C PRO A 51 9.66 1.40 11.57
N GLU A 52 9.92 2.47 10.81
CA GLU A 52 9.33 3.79 11.06
C GLU A 52 7.80 3.82 10.85
N PRO A 53 7.25 3.36 9.69
CA PRO A 53 5.81 3.19 9.52
C PRO A 53 5.15 2.30 10.57
N ILE A 54 5.81 1.19 10.96
CA ILE A 54 5.30 0.25 11.96
C ILE A 54 5.11 0.96 13.30
N HIS A 55 6.15 1.63 13.80
CA HIS A 55 6.07 2.38 15.06
C HIS A 55 5.01 3.48 15.01
N ALA A 56 4.85 4.16 13.87
CA ALA A 56 3.84 5.19 13.69
C ALA A 56 2.41 4.61 13.68
N ALA A 57 2.20 3.44 13.08
CA ALA A 57 0.91 2.73 13.11
C ALA A 57 0.54 2.29 14.54
N GLU A 58 1.49 1.72 15.27
CA GLU A 58 1.30 1.32 16.67
C GLU A 58 0.98 2.53 17.58
N ALA A 59 1.68 3.65 17.39
CA ALA A 59 1.41 4.88 18.15
C ALA A 59 0.00 5.44 17.88
N LYS A 60 -0.50 5.30 16.65
CA LYS A 60 -1.86 5.70 16.25
C LYS A 60 -2.92 4.86 16.95
N ILE A 61 -2.75 3.54 17.02
CA ILE A 61 -3.67 2.65 17.75
C ILE A 61 -3.72 3.02 19.24
N GLN A 62 -2.59 3.45 19.79
CA GLN A 62 -2.48 3.86 21.19
C GLN A 62 -3.00 5.29 21.46
N ASN A 63 -3.67 5.95 20.50
CA ASN A 63 -4.19 7.33 20.61
C ASN A 63 -3.13 8.38 21.04
N LYS A 64 -1.86 8.17 20.70
CA LYS A 64 -0.81 9.19 20.89
C LYS A 64 -0.89 10.23 19.77
N LEU A 65 -0.46 11.47 20.01
CA LEU A 65 -0.42 12.55 19.01
C LEU A 65 0.37 12.09 17.77
N VAL A 66 -0.35 11.77 16.70
CA VAL A 66 0.25 11.36 15.42
C VAL A 66 0.30 12.57 14.51
N GLY A 67 1.42 13.31 14.59
CA GLY A 67 1.88 14.05 13.43
C GLY A 67 2.37 13.05 12.39
N GLU A 68 1.75 13.06 11.21
CA GLU A 68 2.36 12.66 9.95
C GLU A 68 2.66 11.15 9.70
N PHE A 69 1.77 10.23 10.11
CA PHE A 69 1.83 8.82 9.67
C PHE A 69 1.96 8.70 8.13
N ALA A 70 1.24 9.55 7.40
CA ALA A 70 1.31 9.56 5.94
C ALA A 70 2.73 9.88 5.44
N ASP A 71 3.45 10.80 6.09
CA ASP A 71 4.78 11.22 5.64
C ASP A 71 5.86 10.16 5.91
N VAL A 72 5.75 9.44 7.03
CA VAL A 72 6.61 8.27 7.29
C VAL A 72 6.24 7.08 6.41
N PHE A 73 4.95 6.87 6.13
CA PHE A 73 4.49 5.77 5.27
C PHE A 73 4.91 5.99 3.81
N ASN A 74 4.85 7.23 3.33
CA ASN A 74 5.18 7.63 1.95
C ASN A 74 6.69 7.69 1.65
N GLN A 75 7.55 7.22 2.56
CA GLN A 75 8.97 7.06 2.27
C GLN A 75 9.20 6.00 1.17
N PRO A 76 10.23 6.16 0.32
CA PRO A 76 10.59 5.13 -0.67
C PRO A 76 10.80 3.76 -0.05
N ALA A 77 10.49 2.71 -0.83
CA ALA A 77 10.60 1.33 -0.38
C ALA A 77 11.07 0.42 -1.51
N GLU A 78 11.70 -0.69 -1.13
CA GLU A 78 11.80 -1.85 -2.01
C GLU A 78 10.46 -2.58 -1.96
N ILE A 79 9.79 -2.65 -3.10
CA ILE A 79 8.45 -3.17 -3.29
C ILE A 79 8.53 -4.51 -4.01
N GLU A 80 7.77 -5.48 -3.54
CA GLU A 80 7.43 -6.69 -4.27
C GLU A 80 5.90 -6.79 -4.35
N ILE A 81 5.37 -6.90 -5.58
CA ILE A 81 3.93 -7.05 -5.84
C ILE A 81 3.70 -8.48 -6.34
N ILE A 82 2.89 -9.21 -5.60
CA ILE A 82 2.52 -10.60 -5.90
C ILE A 82 1.01 -10.63 -6.12
N GLU A 83 0.60 -11.17 -7.26
CA GLU A 83 -0.81 -11.46 -7.54
C GLU A 83 -1.05 -12.96 -7.34
N GLU A 84 -1.98 -13.31 -6.46
CA GLU A 84 -2.43 -14.67 -6.21
C GLU A 84 -3.96 -14.74 -6.38
N ASP A 85 -4.39 -15.31 -7.51
CA ASP A 85 -5.79 -15.31 -7.97
C ASP A 85 -6.38 -13.89 -8.01
N GLU A 86 -7.34 -13.59 -7.13
CA GLU A 86 -7.96 -12.26 -7.04
C GLU A 86 -7.29 -11.34 -6.00
N ASN A 87 -6.30 -11.85 -5.27
CA ASN A 87 -5.63 -11.13 -4.20
C ASN A 87 -4.31 -10.51 -4.67
N ILE A 88 -4.02 -9.32 -4.15
CA ILE A 88 -2.75 -8.63 -4.33
C ILE A 88 -2.08 -8.52 -2.97
N GLU A 89 -0.84 -8.99 -2.89
CA GLU A 89 0.05 -8.74 -1.77
C GLU A 89 1.18 -7.81 -2.20
N ILE A 90 1.36 -6.73 -1.43
CA ILE A 90 2.42 -5.74 -1.62
C ILE A 90 3.34 -5.84 -0.40
N ALA A 91 4.53 -6.40 -0.57
CA ALA A 91 5.55 -6.39 0.45
C ALA A 91 6.41 -5.14 0.33
N MET A 92 6.63 -4.44 1.45
CA MET A 92 7.41 -3.21 1.49
C MET A 92 8.59 -3.36 2.44
N ARG A 93 9.79 -3.14 1.94
CA ARG A 93 11.05 -3.23 2.70
C ARG A 93 11.80 -1.90 2.64
N PRO A 94 12.77 -1.68 3.55
CA PRO A 94 13.63 -0.50 3.47
C PRO A 94 14.24 -0.36 2.07
N GLY A 95 13.89 0.73 1.38
CA GLY A 95 14.36 1.02 0.04
C GLY A 95 15.58 1.93 0.02
N LYS A 96 16.07 2.23 -1.18
CA LYS A 96 17.07 3.27 -1.44
C LYS A 96 16.39 4.64 -1.46
N GLN A 97 16.92 5.60 -0.70
CA GLN A 97 16.34 6.96 -0.58
C GLN A 97 16.25 7.71 -1.92
N ASP A 98 17.11 7.39 -2.88
CA ASP A 98 17.20 8.11 -4.16
C ASP A 98 16.24 7.60 -5.24
N SER A 99 15.28 6.72 -4.91
CA SER A 99 14.31 6.25 -5.91
C SER A 99 13.40 7.39 -6.36
N VAL A 100 13.44 7.68 -7.67
CA VAL A 100 12.63 8.73 -8.30
C VAL A 100 11.38 8.15 -8.96
N SER A 101 11.47 6.90 -9.43
CA SER A 101 10.47 6.22 -10.26
C SER A 101 10.74 4.70 -10.25
N PRO A 102 9.71 3.83 -10.34
CA PRO A 102 8.28 4.17 -10.43
C PRO A 102 7.69 4.65 -9.10
N ILE A 103 6.45 5.15 -9.14
CA ILE A 103 5.66 5.46 -7.95
C ILE A 103 4.60 4.37 -7.79
N LEU A 104 4.60 3.70 -6.65
CA LEU A 104 3.48 2.89 -6.18
C LEU A 104 2.47 3.81 -5.51
N TRP A 105 1.34 4.02 -6.19
CA TRP A 105 0.24 4.84 -5.72
C TRP A 105 -0.92 3.97 -5.25
N MET A 106 -1.37 4.20 -4.01
CA MET A 106 -2.43 3.42 -3.38
C MET A 106 -3.44 4.33 -2.69
N GLY A 107 -4.69 3.88 -2.59
CA GLY A 107 -5.73 4.64 -1.91
C GLY A 107 -7.13 4.05 -2.10
N VAL A 108 -8.13 4.89 -1.84
CA VAL A 108 -9.55 4.58 -2.05
C VAL A 108 -10.19 5.65 -2.92
N ILE A 109 -10.80 5.23 -4.02
CA ILE A 109 -11.58 6.09 -4.91
C ILE A 109 -13.04 6.05 -4.46
N TYR A 110 -13.64 7.22 -4.21
CA TYR A 110 -15.07 7.35 -3.86
C TYR A 110 -15.93 7.87 -5.03
N ASP A 111 -15.37 8.70 -5.92
CA ASP A 111 -16.14 9.38 -7.00
C ASP A 111 -15.61 9.07 -8.42
N GLY A 112 -14.93 7.94 -8.60
CA GLY A 112 -14.56 7.40 -9.92
C GLY A 112 -13.53 8.21 -10.73
N LYS A 113 -12.75 9.09 -10.09
CA LYS A 113 -11.71 9.88 -10.77
C LYS A 113 -10.33 9.46 -10.31
N MET A 114 -9.49 9.15 -11.29
CA MET A 114 -8.07 8.88 -11.11
C MET A 114 -7.30 9.78 -12.10
N PRO A 115 -6.23 10.47 -11.68
CA PRO A 115 -5.40 11.30 -12.53
C PRO A 115 -4.66 10.46 -13.55
N VAL A 116 -4.39 11.11 -14.68
CA VAL A 116 -3.82 10.49 -15.86
C VAL A 116 -2.30 10.44 -15.71
N HIS A 117 -1.79 9.29 -15.32
CA HIS A 117 -0.37 8.95 -15.35
C HIS A 117 -0.13 7.81 -16.34
N LYS A 118 1.14 7.58 -16.72
CA LYS A 118 1.53 6.39 -17.49
C LYS A 118 1.55 5.18 -16.56
N ILE A 119 0.40 4.51 -16.48
CA ILE A 119 0.18 3.32 -15.65
C ILE A 119 0.93 2.15 -16.28
N THR A 120 1.84 1.54 -15.53
CA THR A 120 2.54 0.30 -15.91
C THR A 120 1.85 -0.94 -15.36
N TRP A 121 1.10 -0.78 -14.27
CA TRP A 121 0.27 -1.83 -13.68
C TRP A 121 -0.81 -1.18 -12.79
N GLU A 122 -1.99 -1.79 -12.73
CA GLU A 122 -3.09 -1.37 -11.86
C GLU A 122 -3.83 -2.57 -11.28
N ALA A 123 -4.29 -2.40 -10.05
CA ALA A 123 -5.29 -3.24 -9.41
C ALA A 123 -6.38 -2.35 -8.83
N LEU A 124 -7.62 -2.63 -9.23
CA LEU A 124 -8.83 -1.97 -8.74
C LEU A 124 -9.71 -3.04 -8.11
N LYS A 125 -9.95 -2.92 -6.79
CA LYS A 125 -10.71 -3.91 -6.02
C LYS A 125 -11.88 -3.21 -5.34
N PRO A 126 -13.14 -3.51 -5.75
CA PRO A 126 -14.32 -2.96 -5.10
C PRO A 126 -14.33 -3.32 -3.61
N ILE A 127 -14.68 -2.36 -2.76
CA ILE A 127 -14.90 -2.57 -1.33
C ILE A 127 -16.40 -2.51 -1.02
N ARG A 128 -17.09 -1.52 -1.60
CA ARG A 128 -18.53 -1.24 -1.45
C ARG A 128 -19.04 -0.53 -2.70
N ASP A 129 -20.35 -0.36 -2.82
CA ASP A 129 -21.01 0.19 -4.03
C ASP A 129 -20.46 1.54 -4.52
N ASP A 130 -19.94 2.36 -3.60
CA ASP A 130 -19.39 3.70 -3.86
C ASP A 130 -17.89 3.81 -3.54
N ALA A 131 -17.17 2.70 -3.29
CA ALA A 131 -15.74 2.78 -2.99
C ALA A 131 -14.91 1.61 -3.55
N THR A 132 -13.79 1.97 -4.17
CA THR A 132 -12.84 1.03 -4.78
C THR A 132 -11.46 1.27 -4.20
N ALA A 133 -10.84 0.24 -3.62
CA ALA A 133 -9.41 0.26 -3.30
C ALA A 133 -8.60 0.16 -4.59
N PHE A 134 -7.49 0.90 -4.63
CA PHE A 134 -6.58 0.83 -5.76
C PHE A 134 -5.13 0.72 -5.32
N ALA A 135 -4.34 0.06 -6.16
CA ALA A 135 -2.89 0.09 -6.15
C ALA A 135 -2.40 0.16 -7.60
N VAL A 136 -1.53 1.10 -7.91
CA VAL A 136 -1.15 1.44 -9.27
C VAL A 136 0.34 1.74 -9.29
N LEU A 137 1.07 1.12 -10.21
CA LEU A 137 2.43 1.54 -10.52
C LEU A 137 2.38 2.54 -11.67
N VAL A 138 2.92 3.73 -11.43
CA VAL A 138 3.06 4.77 -12.43
C VAL A 138 4.53 5.04 -12.70
N SER A 139 4.86 5.22 -13.97
CA SER A 139 6.19 5.62 -14.42
C SER A 139 6.13 7.02 -15.02
N ASP A 140 7.27 7.70 -15.02
CA ASP A 140 7.44 8.99 -15.71
C ASP A 140 7.33 8.83 -17.25
#